data_AF-A0A1T5A829-F1
#
_entry.id   AF-A0A1T5A829-F1
#
_cell.length_a   1.000
_cell.length_b   1.000
_cell.length_c   1.000
_cell.angle_alpha   90.00
_cell.angle_beta   90.00
_cell.angle_gamma   90.00
#
_symmetry.space_group_name_H-M   'P 1'
#
loop_
_entity.id
_entity.type
_entity.pdbx_description
1 polymer ?
#
loop_
_entity_poly.entity_id
_entity_poly.type
_entity_poly.pdbx_seq_one_letter_code
_entity_poly.pdbx_strand_id
1 'polypeptide(L)'
;MALDTRIPLMVQPVQLPDFNAMAQNRLGMMSNVMTIKSQQAEIDRVARQQQEQNALRGVYSRSVDPKTGKIDSKSLITGLAGLGRGDLIPGVQAEMAKAESEQAAAAKAKYEFGKQQLNDAKVAISSVKTPEDAYATIDSYVEKGSMDPQAAEQIKAQIRADPKSLPAIQEAMLRSTLDAEKKLDFDFKEREFDWKKKQDLFSNKMAAGNLAVAQGNLGVNRARLNFERQKDARDAAINGPGGSAPQAFSDAARKLADLKGALKEYRASLDSGKRAGMSGVTLPAWAGGRFEFAKDDVTASQAAKYTAVMMGLKDLYQLGALAGPDISILERQLTDPSSFAGTRTETSALKTQLNIVDKMIDKAARNLESTYRRPASAFRDQSASPVRAPSKGKGVDTSNPLLAD
;
A
#
# COMPACT_ATOMS: atom_id res chain seq x y z
N MET A 1 -50.55 -72.70 60.87
CA MET A 1 -50.06 -71.68 59.93
C MET A 1 -48.59 -71.44 60.23
N ALA A 2 -47.71 -71.86 59.33
CA ALA A 2 -46.26 -71.64 59.44
C ALA A 2 -45.93 -70.36 58.67
N LEU A 3 -45.31 -69.37 59.34
CA LEU A 3 -44.80 -68.17 58.70
C LEU A 3 -43.42 -68.47 58.13
N ASP A 4 -43.31 -68.32 56.81
CA ASP A 4 -42.10 -68.46 56.00
C ASP A 4 -41.16 -67.25 56.24
N THR A 5 -39.92 -67.53 56.63
CA THR A 5 -38.88 -66.55 57.01
C THR A 5 -37.77 -66.41 55.96
N ARG A 6 -38.10 -66.54 54.67
CA ARG A 6 -37.12 -66.34 53.57
C ARG A 6 -37.50 -65.16 52.68
N ILE A 7 -37.33 -63.94 53.18
CA ILE A 7 -37.17 -62.75 52.34
C ILE A 7 -35.72 -62.28 52.48
N PRO A 8 -34.83 -62.54 51.50
CA PRO A 8 -33.50 -61.97 51.50
C PRO A 8 -33.60 -60.47 51.22
N LEU A 9 -33.40 -59.65 52.27
CA LEU A 9 -33.17 -58.22 52.14
C LEU A 9 -31.82 -57.99 51.44
N MET A 10 -31.83 -57.91 50.11
CA MET A 10 -30.70 -57.41 49.35
C MET A 10 -30.61 -55.89 49.52
N VAL A 11 -29.73 -55.47 50.44
CA VAL A 11 -29.34 -54.07 50.60
C VAL A 11 -28.44 -53.70 49.43
N GLN A 12 -28.97 -52.95 48.47
CA GLN A 12 -28.19 -52.37 47.38
C GLN A 12 -27.33 -51.24 47.98
N PRO A 13 -25.98 -51.31 47.91
CA PRO A 13 -25.14 -50.24 48.44
C PRO A 13 -25.33 -48.98 47.60
N VAL A 14 -25.59 -47.86 48.27
CA VAL A 14 -25.68 -46.53 47.65
C VAL A 14 -24.31 -46.21 47.03
N GLN A 15 -24.21 -46.29 45.70
CA GLN A 15 -23.03 -45.86 44.95
C GLN A 15 -22.96 -44.34 45.01
N LEU A 16 -22.06 -43.82 45.83
CA LEU A 16 -21.73 -42.40 45.84
C LEU A 16 -21.08 -42.05 44.49
N PRO A 17 -21.62 -41.06 43.74
CA PRO A 17 -21.08 -40.70 42.44
C PRO A 17 -19.62 -40.27 42.57
N ASP A 18 -18.78 -40.84 41.72
CA ASP A 18 -17.35 -40.62 41.70
C ASP A 18 -17.04 -39.14 41.37
N PHE A 19 -16.76 -38.36 42.42
CA PHE A 19 -16.50 -36.92 42.35
C PHE A 19 -15.36 -36.57 41.40
N ASN A 20 -14.44 -37.50 41.16
CA ASN A 20 -13.31 -37.29 40.26
C ASN A 20 -13.74 -37.27 38.79
N ALA A 21 -14.70 -38.11 38.40
CA ALA A 21 -15.24 -38.14 37.04
C ALA A 21 -16.02 -36.85 36.70
N MET A 22 -16.75 -36.29 37.68
CA MET A 22 -17.51 -35.05 37.49
C MET A 22 -16.60 -33.82 37.35
N ALA A 23 -15.46 -33.78 38.06
CA ALA A 23 -14.46 -32.73 37.91
C ALA A 23 -13.79 -32.73 36.52
N GLN A 24 -13.45 -33.92 36.00
CA GLN A 24 -12.88 -34.06 34.65
C GLN A 24 -13.87 -33.64 33.56
N ASN A 25 -15.15 -33.99 33.70
CA ASN A 25 -16.19 -33.60 32.74
C ASN A 25 -16.42 -32.08 32.72
N ARG A 26 -16.33 -31.42 33.89
CA ARG A 26 -16.46 -29.96 34.01
C ARG A 26 -15.30 -29.20 33.37
N LEU A 27 -14.07 -29.74 33.46
CA LEU A 27 -12.89 -29.20 32.79
C LEU A 27 -12.97 -29.34 31.27
N GLY A 28 -13.44 -30.49 30.78
CA GLY A 28 -13.71 -30.70 29.35
C GLY A 28 -14.75 -29.73 28.79
N MET A 29 -15.85 -29.53 29.51
CA MET A 29 -16.87 -28.54 29.13
C MET A 29 -16.33 -27.11 29.14
N MET A 30 -15.53 -26.73 30.13
CA MET A 30 -14.96 -25.39 30.21
C MET A 30 -13.91 -25.13 29.11
N SER A 31 -13.15 -26.15 28.72
CA SER A 31 -12.27 -26.12 27.54
C SER A 31 -13.08 -25.86 26.27
N ASN A 32 -14.17 -26.61 26.05
CA ASN A 32 -15.03 -26.42 24.88
C ASN A 32 -15.69 -25.03 24.85
N VAL A 33 -16.14 -24.51 25.99
CA VAL A 33 -16.72 -23.16 26.09
C VAL A 33 -15.69 -22.07 25.78
N MET A 34 -14.43 -22.23 26.20
CA MET A 34 -13.38 -21.28 25.84
C MET A 34 -13.06 -21.32 24.34
N THR A 35 -12.99 -22.50 23.72
CA THR A 35 -12.78 -22.64 22.27
C THR A 35 -13.93 -22.01 21.47
N ILE A 36 -15.17 -22.22 21.90
CA ILE A 36 -16.35 -21.59 21.26
C ILE A 36 -16.28 -20.07 21.39
N LYS A 37 -15.95 -19.53 22.57
CA LYS A 37 -15.81 -18.08 22.77
C LYS A 37 -14.70 -17.45 21.94
N SER A 38 -13.55 -18.12 21.80
CA SER A 38 -12.47 -17.59 20.96
C SER A 38 -12.84 -17.61 19.47
N GLN A 39 -13.51 -18.67 19.00
CA GLN A 39 -14.02 -18.74 17.63
C GLN A 39 -15.09 -17.67 17.38
N GLN A 40 -16.00 -17.43 18.32
CA GLN A 40 -17.01 -16.37 18.22
C GLN A 40 -16.35 -14.99 18.08
N ALA A 41 -15.35 -14.69 18.89
CA ALA A 41 -14.63 -13.42 18.83
C ALA A 41 -13.86 -13.22 17.51
N GLU A 42 -13.37 -14.32 16.91
CA GLU A 42 -12.73 -14.30 15.59
C GLU A 42 -13.75 -14.05 14.47
N ILE A 43 -14.90 -14.72 14.51
CA ILE A 43 -16.02 -14.48 13.58
C ILE A 43 -16.47 -13.02 13.65
N ASP A 44 -16.62 -12.45 14.85
CA ASP A 44 -17.02 -11.06 15.04
C ASP A 44 -15.96 -10.05 14.54
N ARG A 45 -14.68 -10.43 14.55
CA ARG A 45 -13.62 -9.61 13.95
C ARG A 45 -13.69 -9.65 12.43
N VAL A 46 -13.83 -10.84 11.85
CA VAL A 46 -13.93 -11.02 10.39
C VAL A 46 -15.19 -10.34 9.85
N ALA A 47 -16.33 -10.48 10.53
CA ALA A 47 -17.59 -9.86 10.15
C ALA A 47 -17.48 -8.32 10.10
N ARG A 48 -16.83 -7.70 11.10
CA ARG A 48 -16.57 -6.26 11.10
C ARG A 48 -15.63 -5.84 9.98
N GLN A 49 -14.54 -6.58 9.76
CA GLN A 49 -13.64 -6.30 8.64
C GLN A 49 -14.35 -6.41 7.30
N GLN A 50 -15.24 -7.39 7.12
CA GLN A 50 -16.00 -7.56 5.89
C GLN A 50 -17.04 -6.44 5.70
N GLN A 51 -17.73 -6.03 6.75
CA GLN A 51 -18.63 -4.87 6.72
C GLN A 51 -17.87 -3.59 6.37
N GLU A 52 -16.68 -3.37 6.96
CA GLU A 52 -15.83 -2.23 6.66
C GLU A 52 -15.37 -2.24 5.20
N GLN A 53 -14.90 -3.39 4.68
CA GLN A 53 -14.50 -3.51 3.28
C GLN A 53 -15.68 -3.26 2.33
N ASN A 54 -16.87 -3.76 2.66
CA ASN A 54 -18.06 -3.54 1.86
C ASN A 54 -18.49 -2.06 1.86
N ALA A 55 -18.40 -1.38 3.01
CA ALA A 55 -18.69 0.04 3.12
C ALA A 55 -17.68 0.89 2.31
N LEU A 56 -16.39 0.56 2.40
CA LEU A 56 -15.34 1.21 1.60
C LEU A 56 -15.56 1.00 0.10
N ARG A 57 -15.83 -0.24 -0.34
CA ARG A 57 -16.16 -0.54 -1.74
C ARG A 57 -17.38 0.26 -2.22
N GLY A 58 -18.40 0.40 -1.38
CA GLY A 58 -19.59 1.19 -1.69
C GLY A 58 -19.31 2.70 -1.79
N VAL A 59 -18.35 3.23 -1.03
CA VAL A 59 -17.92 4.63 -1.17
C VAL A 59 -17.09 4.82 -2.43
N TYR A 60 -16.19 3.89 -2.75
CA TYR A 60 -15.42 3.93 -3.99
C TYR A 60 -16.31 3.84 -5.23
N SER A 61 -17.22 2.87 -5.30
CA SER A 61 -18.07 2.67 -6.48
C SER A 61 -18.97 3.88 -6.77
N ARG A 62 -19.53 4.51 -5.73
CA ARG A 62 -20.33 5.74 -5.86
C ARG A 62 -19.51 6.96 -6.26
N SER A 63 -18.21 6.94 -5.98
CA SER A 63 -17.31 8.03 -6.32
C SER A 63 -16.70 7.89 -7.70
N VAL A 64 -16.90 6.77 -8.41
CA VAL A 64 -16.49 6.65 -9.81
C VAL A 64 -17.56 7.27 -10.69
N ASP A 65 -17.20 8.27 -11.48
CA ASP A 65 -18.07 8.82 -12.52
C ASP A 65 -18.31 7.75 -13.59
N PRO A 66 -19.56 7.33 -13.85
CA PRO A 66 -19.87 6.25 -14.79
C PRO A 66 -19.52 6.59 -16.24
N LYS A 67 -19.38 7.88 -16.60
CA LYS A 67 -19.04 8.29 -17.96
C LYS A 67 -17.54 8.30 -18.20
N THR A 68 -16.77 8.77 -17.21
CA THR A 68 -15.33 8.99 -17.36
C THR A 68 -14.49 7.89 -16.73
N GLY A 69 -15.06 7.06 -15.86
CA GLY A 69 -14.34 6.09 -15.05
C GLY A 69 -13.40 6.71 -14.01
N LYS A 70 -13.45 8.04 -13.84
CA LYS A 70 -12.58 8.76 -12.90
C LYS A 70 -13.21 8.82 -11.52
N ILE A 71 -12.37 8.75 -10.50
CA ILE A 71 -12.78 8.89 -9.11
C ILE A 71 -12.97 10.39 -8.80
N ASP A 72 -14.19 10.79 -8.44
CA ASP A 72 -14.49 12.07 -7.83
C ASP A 72 -13.94 12.08 -6.39
N SER A 73 -12.79 12.74 -6.22
CA SER A 73 -12.13 12.93 -4.93
C SER A 73 -13.07 13.50 -3.87
N LYS A 74 -13.95 14.45 -4.25
CA LYS A 74 -14.85 15.11 -3.30
C LYS A 74 -15.89 14.13 -2.79
N SER A 75 -16.50 13.34 -3.69
CA SER A 75 -17.43 12.28 -3.32
C SER A 75 -16.75 11.22 -2.44
N LEU A 76 -15.53 10.81 -2.78
CA LEU A 76 -14.80 9.78 -2.03
C LEU A 76 -14.50 10.24 -0.60
N ILE A 77 -13.94 11.45 -0.45
CA ILE A 77 -13.61 12.04 0.85
C ILE A 77 -14.88 12.25 1.67
N THR A 78 -15.96 12.75 1.06
CA THR A 78 -17.25 12.97 1.76
C THR A 78 -17.85 11.64 2.21
N GLY A 79 -17.77 10.60 1.38
CA GLY A 79 -18.22 9.25 1.73
C GLY A 79 -17.42 8.63 2.87
N LEU A 80 -16.08 8.78 2.87
CA LEU A 80 -15.22 8.30 3.95
C LEU A 80 -15.50 9.04 5.26
N ALA A 81 -15.68 10.37 5.20
CA ALA A 81 -16.08 11.16 6.36
C ALA A 81 -17.44 10.72 6.91
N GLY A 82 -18.42 10.46 6.04
CA GLY A 82 -19.75 9.98 6.42
C GLY A 82 -19.75 8.59 7.06
N LEU A 83 -18.76 7.75 6.78
CA LEU A 83 -18.54 6.47 7.45
C LEU A 83 -17.78 6.59 8.78
N GLY A 84 -17.43 7.80 9.21
CA GLY A 84 -16.59 8.02 10.40
C GLY A 84 -15.12 7.61 10.19
N ARG A 85 -14.68 7.41 8.94
CA ARG A 85 -13.30 7.03 8.58
C ARG A 85 -12.44 8.23 8.19
N GLY A 86 -12.52 9.27 9.02
CA GLY A 86 -11.73 10.48 8.83
C GLY A 86 -10.21 10.24 8.90
N ASP A 87 -9.81 9.18 9.60
CA ASP A 87 -8.43 8.70 9.73
C ASP A 87 -7.80 8.27 8.40
N LEU A 88 -8.61 7.77 7.45
CA LEU A 88 -8.13 7.32 6.14
C LEU A 88 -8.00 8.47 5.12
N ILE A 89 -8.65 9.61 5.35
CA ILE A 89 -8.71 10.73 4.39
C ILE A 89 -7.31 11.21 3.98
N PRO A 90 -6.34 11.43 4.89
CA PRO A 90 -5.00 11.89 4.49
C PRO A 90 -4.27 10.90 3.59
N GLY A 91 -4.38 9.59 3.87
CA GLY A 91 -3.77 8.55 3.05
C GLY A 91 -4.36 8.51 1.64
N VAL A 92 -5.68 8.56 1.54
CA VAL A 92 -6.40 8.63 0.26
C VAL A 92 -6.05 9.89 -0.52
N GLN A 93 -5.98 11.06 0.13
CA GLN A 93 -5.56 12.30 -0.51
C GLN A 93 -4.13 12.22 -1.07
N ALA A 94 -3.21 11.59 -0.33
CA ALA A 94 -1.84 11.40 -0.79
C ALA A 94 -1.75 10.44 -2.00
N GLU A 95 -2.49 9.32 -1.98
CA GLU A 95 -2.55 8.39 -3.12
C GLU A 95 -3.15 9.05 -4.36
N MET A 96 -4.19 9.86 -4.21
CA MET A 96 -4.79 10.60 -5.33
C MET A 96 -3.80 11.63 -5.90
N ALA A 97 -3.11 12.39 -5.05
CA ALA A 97 -2.09 13.34 -5.50
C ALA A 97 -0.94 12.64 -6.25
N LYS A 98 -0.52 11.46 -5.79
CA LYS A 98 0.49 10.64 -6.47
C LYS A 98 -0.02 10.17 -7.84
N ALA A 99 -1.24 9.62 -7.91
CA ALA A 99 -1.84 9.18 -9.16
C ALA A 99 -2.01 10.34 -10.16
N GLU A 100 -2.40 11.53 -9.71
CA GLU A 100 -2.48 12.73 -10.55
C GLU A 100 -1.10 13.16 -11.07
N SER A 101 -0.06 13.10 -10.24
CA SER A 101 1.32 13.38 -10.66
C SER A 101 1.82 12.37 -11.71
N GLU A 102 1.50 11.09 -11.56
CA GLU A 102 1.87 10.06 -12.53
C GLU A 102 1.11 10.23 -13.86
N GLN A 103 -0.17 10.60 -13.81
CA GLN A 103 -0.94 10.95 -15.01
C GLN A 103 -0.38 12.18 -15.72
N ALA A 104 0.05 13.21 -14.98
CA ALA A 104 0.67 14.40 -15.55
C ALA A 104 2.02 14.07 -16.21
N ALA A 105 2.84 13.23 -15.57
CA ALA A 105 4.10 12.75 -16.15
C ALA A 105 3.87 11.94 -17.42
N ALA A 106 2.86 11.05 -17.43
CA ALA A 106 2.49 10.29 -18.62
C ALA A 106 1.96 11.18 -19.75
N ALA A 107 1.18 12.22 -19.43
CA ALA A 107 0.71 13.21 -20.41
C ALA A 107 1.87 14.00 -21.03
N LYS A 108 2.84 14.43 -20.21
CA LYS A 108 4.06 15.11 -20.67
C LYS A 108 4.90 14.21 -21.58
N ALA A 109 5.11 12.95 -21.20
CA ALA A 109 5.83 12.00 -22.05
C ALA A 109 5.15 11.79 -23.41
N LYS A 110 3.81 11.70 -23.44
CA LYS A 110 3.03 11.62 -24.70
C LYS A 110 3.19 12.88 -25.55
N TYR A 111 3.19 14.06 -24.93
CA TYR A 111 3.41 15.34 -25.62
C TYR A 111 4.81 15.42 -26.22
N GLU A 112 5.86 15.11 -25.44
CA GLU A 112 7.24 15.13 -25.92
C GLU A 112 7.45 14.15 -27.08
N PHE A 113 6.88 12.95 -26.98
CA PHE A 113 6.90 11.96 -28.05
C PHE A 113 6.17 12.45 -29.31
N GLY A 114 4.97 13.02 -29.17
CA GLY A 114 4.22 13.59 -30.29
C GLY A 114 4.98 14.73 -30.98
N LYS A 115 5.62 15.60 -30.19
CA LYS A 115 6.46 16.68 -30.71
C LYS A 115 7.69 16.16 -31.46
N GLN A 116 8.31 15.10 -30.95
CA GLN A 116 9.42 14.44 -31.65
C GLN A 116 8.96 13.86 -33.00
N GLN A 117 7.83 13.14 -33.04
CA GLN A 117 7.29 12.63 -34.31
C GLN A 117 6.99 13.73 -35.33
N LEU A 118 6.47 14.88 -34.88
CA LEU A 118 6.21 16.03 -35.76
C LEU A 118 7.51 16.65 -36.28
N ASN A 119 8.55 16.72 -35.44
CA ASN A 119 9.86 17.19 -35.89
C ASN A 119 10.50 16.22 -36.89
N ASP A 120 10.43 14.91 -36.65
CA ASP A 120 10.91 13.88 -37.57
C ASP A 120 10.15 13.96 -38.91
N ALA A 121 8.83 14.21 -38.86
CA ALA A 121 8.00 14.47 -40.05
C ALA A 121 8.47 15.69 -40.85
N LYS A 122 8.73 16.81 -40.19
CA LYS A 122 9.25 18.02 -40.88
C LYS A 122 10.60 17.76 -41.54
N VAL A 123 11.52 17.09 -40.82
CA VAL A 123 12.83 16.74 -41.36
C VAL A 123 12.68 15.84 -42.59
N ALA A 124 11.88 14.78 -42.49
CA ALA A 124 11.64 13.88 -43.61
C ALA A 124 11.03 14.61 -44.82
N ILE A 125 9.96 15.40 -44.63
CA ILE A 125 9.32 16.17 -45.71
C ILE A 125 10.31 17.12 -46.38
N SER A 126 11.14 17.83 -45.60
CA SER A 126 12.14 18.76 -46.12
C SER A 126 13.31 18.08 -46.84
N SER A 127 13.55 16.79 -46.56
CA SER A 127 14.65 16.01 -47.14
C SER A 127 14.31 15.38 -48.49
N VAL A 128 13.03 15.28 -48.84
CA VAL A 128 12.55 14.74 -50.10
C VAL A 128 12.94 15.69 -51.24
N LYS A 129 13.72 15.20 -52.21
CA LYS A 129 14.13 16.00 -53.38
C LYS A 129 13.55 15.49 -54.68
N THR A 130 13.25 14.20 -54.73
CA THR A 130 12.73 13.52 -55.92
C THR A 130 11.36 12.89 -55.64
N PRO A 131 10.56 12.62 -56.69
CA PRO A 131 9.33 11.84 -56.55
C PRO A 131 9.57 10.45 -55.92
N GLU A 132 10.69 9.81 -56.23
CA GLU A 132 11.06 8.51 -55.68
C GLU A 132 11.32 8.60 -54.16
N ASP A 133 12.04 9.62 -53.71
CA ASP A 133 12.24 9.90 -52.28
C ASP A 133 10.90 10.14 -51.57
N ALA A 134 9.97 10.82 -52.26
CA ALA A 134 8.65 11.10 -51.73
C ALA A 134 7.86 9.81 -51.49
N TYR A 135 7.89 8.87 -52.44
CA TYR A 135 7.22 7.58 -52.29
C TYR A 135 7.81 6.77 -51.13
N ALA A 136 9.14 6.66 -51.05
CA ALA A 136 9.81 5.95 -49.97
C ALA A 136 9.50 6.57 -48.59
N THR A 137 9.44 7.90 -48.53
CA THR A 137 9.07 8.62 -47.31
C THR A 137 7.63 8.33 -46.92
N ILE A 138 6.68 8.42 -47.87
CA ILE A 138 5.26 8.11 -47.65
C ILE A 138 5.09 6.66 -47.17
N ASP A 139 5.75 5.70 -47.83
CA ASP A 139 5.71 4.29 -47.45
C ASP A 139 6.23 4.05 -46.03
N SER A 140 7.32 4.71 -45.64
CA SER A 140 7.83 4.64 -44.26
C SER A 140 6.81 5.16 -43.24
N TYR A 141 6.03 6.20 -43.56
CA TYR A 141 4.98 6.69 -42.66
C TYR A 141 3.77 5.76 -42.59
N VAL A 142 3.43 5.07 -43.68
CA VAL A 142 2.38 4.04 -43.69
C VAL A 142 2.82 2.83 -42.87
N GLU A 143 4.04 2.32 -43.06
CA GLU A 143 4.58 1.18 -42.30
C GLU A 143 4.67 1.46 -40.80
N LYS A 144 5.01 2.70 -40.41
CA LYS A 144 5.01 3.14 -39.01
C LYS A 144 3.61 3.37 -38.44
N GLY A 145 2.55 3.24 -39.24
CA GLY A 145 1.17 3.50 -38.84
C GLY A 145 0.87 4.98 -38.56
N SER A 146 1.73 5.88 -39.04
CA SER A 146 1.62 7.34 -38.83
C SER A 146 0.86 8.05 -39.95
N MET A 147 0.60 7.38 -41.07
CA MET A 147 -0.20 7.89 -42.19
C MET A 147 -1.23 6.86 -42.62
N ASP A 148 -2.45 7.32 -42.92
CA ASP A 148 -3.51 6.47 -43.45
C ASP A 148 -3.13 5.93 -44.84
N PRO A 149 -3.27 4.62 -45.11
CA PRO A 149 -2.90 4.04 -46.40
C PRO A 149 -3.66 4.64 -47.60
N GLN A 150 -4.92 5.05 -47.42
CA GLN A 150 -5.70 5.64 -48.52
C GLN A 150 -5.22 7.07 -48.82
N ALA A 151 -4.99 7.88 -47.78
CA ALA A 151 -4.41 9.21 -47.93
C ALA A 151 -3.02 9.15 -48.58
N ALA A 152 -2.19 8.18 -48.18
CA ALA A 152 -0.88 7.93 -48.78
C ALA A 152 -0.97 7.65 -50.28
N GLU A 153 -1.86 6.73 -50.69
CA GLU A 153 -2.06 6.44 -52.12
C GLU A 153 -2.61 7.62 -52.92
N GLN A 154 -3.45 8.48 -52.32
CA GLN A 154 -3.91 9.72 -52.96
C GLN A 154 -2.76 10.70 -53.22
N ILE A 155 -1.88 10.89 -52.23
CA ILE A 155 -0.70 11.76 -52.37
C ILE A 155 0.23 11.18 -53.43
N LYS A 156 0.49 9.87 -53.41
CA LYS A 156 1.29 9.20 -54.44
C LYS A 156 0.68 9.37 -55.83
N ALA A 157 -0.63 9.23 -55.97
CA ALA A 157 -1.32 9.41 -57.24
C ALA A 157 -1.19 10.86 -57.76
N GLN A 158 -1.28 11.86 -56.88
CA GLN A 158 -1.05 13.27 -57.25
C GLN A 158 0.38 13.51 -57.74
N ILE A 159 1.40 12.98 -57.03
CA ILE A 159 2.81 13.11 -57.43
C ILE A 159 3.07 12.41 -58.77
N ARG A 160 2.46 11.24 -59.01
CA ARG A 160 2.54 10.52 -60.30
C ARG A 160 1.91 11.32 -61.44
N ALA A 161 0.78 11.97 -61.20
CA ALA A 161 0.06 12.73 -62.22
C ALA A 161 0.79 14.03 -62.59
N ASP A 162 1.37 14.72 -61.61
CA ASP A 162 2.18 15.92 -61.82
C ASP A 162 3.40 15.95 -60.90
N PRO A 163 4.58 15.49 -61.37
CA PRO A 163 5.81 15.52 -60.58
C PRO A 163 6.25 16.93 -60.18
N LYS A 164 5.85 17.97 -60.92
CA LYS A 164 6.19 19.38 -60.60
C LYS A 164 5.37 19.91 -59.43
N SER A 165 4.31 19.21 -59.01
CA SER A 165 3.51 19.55 -57.84
C SER A 165 4.19 19.22 -56.51
N LEU A 166 5.30 18.46 -56.52
CA LEU A 166 5.99 17.99 -55.32
C LEU A 166 6.29 19.12 -54.31
N PRO A 167 6.83 20.30 -54.69
CA PRO A 167 7.07 21.40 -53.74
C PRO A 167 5.78 21.93 -53.10
N ALA A 168 4.69 22.00 -53.85
CA ALA A 168 3.40 22.45 -53.33
C ALA A 168 2.81 21.43 -52.34
N ILE A 169 2.96 20.14 -52.63
CA ILE A 169 2.55 19.05 -51.73
C ILE A 169 3.39 19.06 -50.45
N GLN A 170 4.72 19.26 -50.56
CA GLN A 170 5.61 19.40 -49.42
C GLN A 170 5.22 20.59 -48.54
N GLU A 171 4.93 21.75 -49.14
CA GLU A 171 4.49 22.93 -48.40
C GLU A 171 3.17 22.67 -47.67
N ALA A 172 2.20 22.02 -48.33
CA ALA A 172 0.93 21.64 -47.70
C ALA A 172 1.13 20.68 -46.52
N MET A 173 2.00 19.67 -46.67
CA MET A 173 2.34 18.75 -45.59
C MET A 173 3.04 19.48 -44.43
N LEU A 174 4.01 20.35 -44.71
CA LEU A 174 4.69 21.15 -43.68
C LEU A 174 3.70 22.04 -42.92
N ARG A 175 2.79 22.73 -43.61
CA ARG A 175 1.73 23.53 -42.98
C ARG A 175 0.86 22.67 -42.06
N SER A 176 0.44 21.49 -42.52
CA SER A 176 -0.37 20.57 -41.70
C SER A 176 0.36 20.09 -40.44
N THR A 177 1.67 19.80 -40.53
CA THR A 177 2.48 19.41 -39.35
C THR A 177 2.65 20.56 -38.37
N LEU A 178 2.74 21.80 -38.86
CA LEU A 178 2.87 22.99 -38.04
C LEU A 178 1.55 23.32 -37.31
N ASP A 179 0.41 23.12 -37.97
CA ASP A 179 -0.91 23.25 -37.33
C ASP A 179 -1.17 22.13 -36.31
N ALA A 180 -0.73 20.90 -36.59
CA ALA A 180 -0.77 19.79 -35.64
C ALA A 180 0.10 20.08 -34.41
N GLU A 181 1.30 20.64 -34.58
CA GLU A 181 2.18 21.05 -33.47
C GLU A 181 1.52 22.14 -32.63
N LYS A 182 0.97 23.19 -33.26
CA LYS A 182 0.26 24.26 -32.53
C LYS A 182 -0.89 23.72 -31.71
N LYS A 183 -1.65 22.76 -32.25
CA LYS A 183 -2.75 22.11 -31.55
C LYS A 183 -2.24 21.27 -30.38
N LEU A 184 -1.19 20.50 -30.58
CA LEU A 184 -0.56 19.69 -29.53
C LEU A 184 0.00 20.57 -28.39
N ASP A 185 0.66 21.68 -28.72
CA ASP A 185 1.14 22.69 -27.77
C ASP A 185 -0.01 23.36 -27.01
N PHE A 186 -1.10 23.70 -27.72
CA PHE A 186 -2.29 24.30 -27.11
C PHE A 186 -2.95 23.33 -26.12
N ASP A 187 -3.24 22.09 -26.56
CA ASP A 187 -3.87 21.04 -25.73
C ASP A 187 -3.01 20.71 -24.50
N PHE A 188 -1.68 20.70 -24.65
CA PHE A 188 -0.77 20.46 -23.54
C PHE A 188 -0.76 21.63 -22.55
N LYS A 189 -0.65 22.88 -23.04
CA LYS A 189 -0.67 24.08 -22.18
C LYS A 189 -1.98 24.22 -21.42
N GLU A 190 -3.11 23.93 -22.05
CA GLU A 190 -4.42 23.93 -21.38
C GLU A 190 -4.45 22.93 -20.22
N ARG A 191 -3.98 21.70 -20.46
CA ARG A 191 -3.88 20.67 -19.41
C ARG A 191 -2.89 21.04 -18.31
N GLU A 192 -1.75 21.61 -18.66
CA GLU A 192 -0.74 22.04 -17.68
C GLU A 192 -1.28 23.19 -16.82
N PHE A 193 -1.98 24.14 -17.41
CA PHE A 193 -2.63 25.24 -16.70
C PHE A 193 -3.69 24.72 -15.72
N ASP A 194 -4.57 23.83 -16.18
CA ASP A 194 -5.59 23.20 -15.32
C ASP A 194 -4.95 22.41 -14.17
N TRP A 195 -3.87 21.70 -14.46
CA TRP A 195 -3.13 20.95 -13.45
C TRP A 195 -2.51 21.86 -12.39
N LYS A 196 -1.80 22.92 -12.80
CA LYS A 196 -1.23 23.91 -11.87
C LYS A 196 -2.31 24.55 -11.00
N LYS A 197 -3.43 24.96 -11.61
CA LYS A 197 -4.57 25.54 -10.90
C LYS A 197 -5.14 24.58 -9.85
N LYS A 198 -5.25 23.29 -10.17
CA LYS A 198 -5.67 22.26 -9.20
C LYS A 198 -4.65 22.06 -8.09
N GLN A 199 -3.36 22.03 -8.43
CA GLN A 199 -2.29 21.89 -7.45
C GLN A 199 -2.26 23.07 -6.48
N ASP A 200 -2.42 24.30 -6.96
CA ASP A 200 -2.48 25.50 -6.13
C ASP A 200 -3.70 25.48 -5.21
N LEU A 201 -4.88 25.11 -5.74
CA LEU A 201 -6.08 24.94 -4.94
C LEU A 201 -5.91 23.86 -3.86
N PHE A 202 -5.25 22.75 -4.18
CA PHE A 202 -4.98 21.68 -3.24
C PHE A 202 -4.00 22.13 -2.15
N SER A 203 -2.88 22.74 -2.54
CA SER A 203 -1.87 23.28 -1.64
C SER A 203 -2.47 24.30 -0.67
N ASN A 204 -3.28 25.23 -1.17
CA ASN A 204 -3.97 26.23 -0.35
C ASN A 204 -4.98 25.59 0.63
N LYS A 205 -5.72 24.56 0.20
CA LYS A 205 -6.65 23.83 1.08
C LYS A 205 -5.92 23.01 2.14
N MET A 206 -4.82 22.37 1.79
CA MET A 206 -3.98 21.63 2.74
C MET A 206 -3.35 22.58 3.77
N ALA A 207 -2.87 23.74 3.34
CA ALA A 207 -2.37 24.78 4.24
C ALA A 207 -3.47 25.26 5.22
N ALA A 208 -4.68 25.52 4.71
CA ALA A 208 -5.82 25.89 5.55
C ALA A 208 -6.24 24.78 6.53
N GLY A 209 -6.26 23.53 6.08
CA GLY A 209 -6.57 22.37 6.91
C GLY A 209 -5.54 22.15 8.01
N ASN A 210 -4.24 22.21 7.67
CA ASN A 210 -3.15 22.09 8.63
C ASN A 210 -3.19 23.22 9.67
N LEU A 211 -3.52 24.44 9.26
CA LEU A 211 -3.73 25.55 10.18
C LEU A 211 -4.88 25.28 11.14
N ALA A 212 -6.02 24.78 10.66
CA ALA A 212 -7.16 24.43 11.50
C ALA A 212 -6.82 23.31 12.50
N VAL A 213 -6.10 22.27 12.08
CA VAL A 213 -5.62 21.20 12.96
C VAL A 213 -4.63 21.74 13.98
N ALA A 214 -3.69 22.60 13.58
CA ALA A 214 -2.76 23.24 14.50
C ALA A 214 -3.47 24.11 15.54
N GLN A 215 -4.48 24.88 15.13
CA GLN A 215 -5.32 25.67 16.04
C GLN A 215 -6.11 24.77 17.00
N GLY A 216 -6.68 23.66 16.52
CA GLY A 216 -7.35 22.67 17.37
C GLY A 216 -6.41 22.01 18.37
N ASN A 217 -5.22 21.59 17.93
CA ASN A 217 -4.20 20.98 18.78
C ASN A 217 -3.67 21.95 19.84
N LEU A 218 -3.54 23.25 19.53
CA LEU A 218 -3.22 24.26 20.53
C LEU A 218 -4.31 24.34 21.61
N GLY A 219 -5.58 24.22 21.24
CA GLY A 219 -6.70 24.14 22.18
C GLY A 219 -6.62 22.91 23.09
N VAL A 220 -6.41 21.71 22.50
CA VAL A 220 -6.27 20.45 23.24
C VAL A 220 -5.03 20.47 24.13
N ASN A 221 -3.89 20.96 23.63
CA ASN A 221 -2.66 21.05 24.41
C ASN A 221 -2.80 22.04 25.57
N ARG A 222 -3.51 23.16 25.40
CA ARG A 222 -3.85 24.04 26.52
C ARG A 222 -4.71 23.33 27.57
N ALA A 223 -5.74 22.60 27.14
CA ALA A 223 -6.60 21.83 28.05
C ALA A 223 -5.80 20.73 28.78
N ARG A 224 -4.93 20.02 28.05
CA ARG A 224 -4.06 18.98 28.59
C ARG A 224 -3.03 19.54 29.57
N LEU A 225 -2.38 20.66 29.26
CA LEU A 225 -1.47 21.36 30.18
C LEU A 225 -2.17 21.76 31.47
N ASN A 226 -3.43 22.23 31.38
CA ASN A 226 -4.21 22.56 32.57
C ASN A 226 -4.53 21.30 33.39
N PHE A 227 -4.88 20.19 32.74
CA PHE A 227 -5.13 18.92 33.40
C PHE A 227 -3.87 18.30 34.00
N GLU A 228 -2.74 18.32 33.28
CA GLU A 228 -1.44 17.84 33.76
C GLU A 228 -0.95 18.70 34.93
N ARG A 229 -1.11 20.03 34.91
CA ARG A 229 -0.81 20.85 36.10
C ARG A 229 -1.66 20.47 37.31
N GLN A 230 -2.95 20.17 37.10
CA GLN A 230 -3.83 19.69 38.18
C GLN A 230 -3.45 18.29 38.65
N LYS A 231 -3.05 17.42 37.72
CA LYS A 231 -2.63 16.05 37.98
C LYS A 231 -1.28 16.01 38.67
N ASP A 232 -0.28 16.74 38.20
CA ASP A 232 1.05 16.87 38.83
C ASP A 232 0.92 17.50 40.22
N ALA A 233 0.03 18.47 40.42
CA ALA A 233 -0.29 18.98 41.75
C ALA A 233 -0.93 17.91 42.66
N ARG A 234 -1.68 16.96 42.10
CA ARG A 234 -2.26 15.81 42.80
C ARG A 234 -1.27 14.67 43.03
N ASP A 235 -0.46 14.35 42.04
CA ASP A 235 0.45 13.21 42.03
C ASP A 235 1.72 13.55 42.81
N ALA A 236 2.22 14.79 42.76
CA ALA A 236 3.24 15.29 43.70
C ALA A 236 2.76 15.26 45.16
N ALA A 237 1.44 15.24 45.38
CA ALA A 237 0.86 15.08 46.72
C ALA A 237 0.67 13.61 47.14
N ILE A 238 0.78 12.63 46.23
CA ILE A 238 0.42 11.22 46.52
C ILE A 238 1.58 10.25 46.28
N ASN A 239 2.37 10.40 45.20
CA ASN A 239 3.36 9.39 44.81
C ASN A 239 4.63 10.07 44.28
N GLY A 240 5.74 9.88 45.00
CA GLY A 240 7.05 10.34 44.55
C GLY A 240 7.45 9.84 43.15
N PRO A 241 8.39 10.53 42.48
CA PRO A 241 8.71 10.34 41.06
C PRO A 241 9.41 9.01 40.77
N GLY A 242 8.87 8.16 39.86
CA GLY A 242 9.63 7.00 39.35
C GLY A 242 8.95 5.87 38.57
N GLY A 243 7.64 5.90 38.25
CA GLY A 243 6.92 4.66 37.89
C GLY A 243 6.73 4.23 36.42
N SER A 244 6.87 5.09 35.40
CA SER A 244 6.29 4.81 34.06
C SER A 244 7.26 4.53 32.89
N ALA A 245 8.58 4.58 33.11
CA ALA A 245 9.59 4.32 32.08
C ALA A 245 9.63 2.89 31.45
N PRO A 246 9.19 1.79 32.11
CA PRO A 246 9.40 0.43 31.57
C PRO A 246 8.59 0.08 30.31
N GLN A 247 7.39 0.66 30.12
CA GLN A 247 6.44 0.20 29.12
C GLN A 247 6.67 0.83 27.73
N ALA A 248 7.02 2.12 27.68
CA ALA A 248 7.37 2.80 26.43
C ALA A 248 8.60 2.18 25.75
N PHE A 249 9.57 1.71 26.56
CA PHE A 249 10.75 1.01 26.06
C PHE A 249 10.42 -0.35 25.44
N SER A 250 9.58 -1.17 26.08
CA SER A 250 9.23 -2.49 25.55
C SER A 250 8.44 -2.40 24.24
N ASP A 251 7.59 -1.40 24.10
CA ASP A 251 6.80 -1.18 22.86
C ASP A 251 7.70 -0.70 21.72
N ALA A 252 8.67 0.17 22.01
CA ALA A 252 9.65 0.61 21.03
C ALA A 252 10.59 -0.52 20.59
N ALA A 253 11.02 -1.37 21.52
CA ALA A 253 11.87 -2.53 21.21
C ALA A 253 11.16 -3.55 20.31
N ARG A 254 9.87 -3.83 20.54
CA ARG A 254 9.07 -4.73 19.70
C ARG A 254 8.92 -4.20 18.28
N LYS A 255 8.52 -2.94 18.13
CA LYS A 255 8.35 -2.30 16.81
C LYS A 255 9.66 -2.25 16.01
N LEU A 256 10.80 -2.09 16.70
CA LEU A 256 12.11 -2.14 16.07
C LEU A 256 12.45 -3.54 15.54
N ALA A 257 12.10 -4.60 16.29
CA ALA A 257 12.27 -5.97 15.86
C ALA A 257 11.39 -6.33 14.66
N ASP A 258 10.12 -5.88 14.68
CA ASP A 258 9.17 -6.09 13.57
C ASP A 258 9.64 -5.38 12.29
N LEU A 259 10.15 -4.15 12.42
CA LEU A 259 10.71 -3.40 11.28
C LEU A 259 11.94 -4.10 10.68
N LYS A 260 12.84 -4.65 11.52
CA LYS A 260 13.98 -5.46 11.04
C LYS A 260 13.50 -6.70 10.27
N GLY A 261 12.42 -7.34 10.73
CA GLY A 261 11.77 -8.45 10.02
C GLY A 261 11.25 -8.04 8.64
N ALA A 262 10.46 -6.98 8.57
CA ALA A 262 9.88 -6.46 7.33
C ALA A 262 10.96 -6.07 6.30
N LEU A 263 12.07 -5.46 6.75
CA LEU A 263 13.20 -5.11 5.89
C LEU A 263 13.88 -6.34 5.29
N LYS A 264 14.06 -7.39 6.08
CA LYS A 264 14.66 -8.66 5.63
C LYS A 264 13.78 -9.33 4.57
N GLU A 265 12.46 -9.35 4.78
CA GLU A 265 11.49 -9.89 3.82
C GLU A 265 11.41 -9.08 2.53
N TYR A 266 11.52 -7.75 2.63
CA TYR A 266 11.56 -6.87 1.46
C TYR A 266 12.83 -7.10 0.65
N ARG A 267 13.99 -7.22 1.30
CA ARG A 267 15.27 -7.54 0.65
C ARG A 267 15.24 -8.89 -0.08
N ALA A 268 14.73 -9.92 0.60
CA ALA A 268 14.56 -11.25 0.00
C ALA A 268 13.64 -11.23 -1.23
N SER A 269 12.63 -10.35 -1.23
CA SER A 269 11.75 -10.18 -2.40
C SER A 269 12.44 -9.50 -3.58
N LEU A 270 13.33 -8.54 -3.34
CA LEU A 270 14.16 -7.91 -4.39
C LEU A 270 15.18 -8.89 -4.97
N ASP A 271 15.73 -9.78 -4.14
CA ASP A 271 16.69 -10.81 -4.56
C ASP A 271 16.03 -11.92 -5.39
N SER A 272 14.72 -12.15 -5.22
CA SER A 272 13.97 -13.17 -5.96
C SER A 272 13.83 -12.89 -7.47
N GLY A 273 14.28 -11.73 -7.96
CA GLY A 273 14.36 -11.41 -9.39
C GLY A 273 13.02 -11.19 -10.11
N LYS A 274 11.88 -11.44 -9.45
CA LYS A 274 10.55 -11.20 -9.99
C LYS A 274 10.27 -9.69 -10.00
N ARG A 275 10.43 -9.04 -11.15
CA ARG A 275 10.06 -7.63 -11.36
C ARG A 275 8.63 -7.54 -11.88
N ALA A 276 7.90 -6.54 -11.40
CA ALA A 276 6.65 -6.10 -12.00
C ALA A 276 6.91 -5.47 -13.38
N GLY A 277 6.24 -5.97 -14.42
CA GLY A 277 6.17 -5.29 -15.72
C GLY A 277 5.26 -4.05 -15.64
N MET A 278 5.59 -2.99 -16.39
CA MET A 278 4.79 -1.77 -16.49
C MET A 278 3.45 -2.06 -17.21
N SER A 279 2.31 -1.76 -16.55
CA SER A 279 0.97 -1.86 -17.14
C SER A 279 0.55 -0.58 -17.86
N GLY A 280 0.01 -0.69 -19.08
CA GLY A 280 -0.21 0.43 -20.01
C GLY A 280 -1.61 1.08 -20.03
N VAL A 281 -1.64 2.31 -20.58
CA VAL A 281 -2.80 3.21 -20.76
C VAL A 281 -3.29 3.17 -22.22
N THR A 282 -4.61 3.10 -22.41
CA THR A 282 -5.27 3.15 -23.72
C THR A 282 -5.16 4.55 -24.37
N LEU A 283 -4.80 4.62 -25.65
CA LEU A 283 -4.78 5.85 -26.46
C LEU A 283 -5.94 5.85 -27.48
N PRO A 284 -6.43 7.04 -27.91
CA PRO A 284 -7.52 7.18 -28.88
C PRO A 284 -7.11 6.73 -30.31
N ALA A 285 -8.11 6.27 -31.08
CA ALA A 285 -7.97 5.51 -32.33
C ALA A 285 -7.20 6.18 -33.48
N TRP A 286 -6.96 7.50 -33.44
CA TRP A 286 -6.20 8.21 -34.49
C TRP A 286 -4.67 8.10 -34.30
N ALA A 287 -4.19 7.47 -33.21
CA ALA A 287 -2.78 7.34 -32.88
C ALA A 287 -2.21 5.92 -33.08
N GLY A 288 -2.87 5.06 -33.87
CA GLY A 288 -2.32 3.78 -34.35
C GLY A 288 -1.96 2.76 -33.26
N GLY A 289 -2.89 1.83 -32.97
CA GLY A 289 -2.58 0.54 -32.34
C GLY A 289 -3.14 0.28 -30.95
N ARG A 290 -3.77 -0.90 -30.78
CA ARG A 290 -4.08 -1.53 -29.49
C ARG A 290 -2.85 -2.29 -29.01
N PHE A 291 -2.41 -2.01 -27.78
CA PHE A 291 -1.45 -2.84 -27.05
C PHE A 291 -2.17 -3.49 -25.87
N GLU A 292 -2.27 -4.82 -25.87
CA GLU A 292 -2.77 -5.62 -24.74
C GLU A 292 -1.61 -6.37 -24.10
N PHE A 293 -1.36 -6.17 -22.79
CA PHE A 293 -0.44 -7.01 -22.02
C PHE A 293 -0.92 -7.17 -20.55
N ALA A 294 -0.50 -8.28 -19.94
CA ALA A 294 -1.09 -8.96 -18.78
C ALA A 294 -0.91 -8.28 -17.39
N LYS A 295 -1.75 -8.71 -16.42
CA LYS A 295 -1.74 -8.33 -15.00
C LYS A 295 -0.80 -9.24 -14.19
N ASP A 296 0.20 -8.68 -13.50
CA ASP A 296 1.07 -9.46 -12.59
C ASP A 296 0.88 -9.08 -11.11
N ASP A 297 0.63 -10.09 -10.26
CA ASP A 297 0.45 -10.03 -8.78
C ASP A 297 1.70 -9.55 -8.02
N VAL A 298 2.86 -9.52 -8.68
CA VAL A 298 4.17 -9.21 -8.09
C VAL A 298 4.26 -7.74 -7.63
N THR A 299 3.62 -6.83 -8.36
CA THR A 299 3.63 -5.38 -8.10
C THR A 299 2.93 -5.02 -6.79
N ALA A 300 1.79 -5.67 -6.52
CA ALA A 300 1.01 -5.44 -5.31
C ALA A 300 1.75 -5.94 -4.05
N SER A 301 2.46 -7.08 -4.16
CA SER A 301 3.25 -7.62 -3.05
C SER A 301 4.42 -6.71 -2.67
N GLN A 302 5.13 -6.15 -3.65
CA GLN A 302 6.26 -5.24 -3.39
C GLN A 302 5.80 -3.89 -2.81
N ALA A 303 4.68 -3.34 -3.30
CA ALA A 303 4.08 -2.13 -2.74
C ALA A 303 3.64 -2.30 -1.28
N ALA A 304 3.05 -3.46 -0.93
CA ALA A 304 2.66 -3.78 0.44
C ALA A 304 3.87 -3.85 1.39
N LYS A 305 4.98 -4.49 0.95
CA LYS A 305 6.21 -4.61 1.74
C LYS A 305 6.90 -3.26 1.95
N TYR A 306 6.94 -2.41 0.91
CA TYR A 306 7.45 -1.04 1.04
C TYR A 306 6.63 -0.21 2.04
N THR A 307 5.30 -0.33 1.96
CA THR A 307 4.37 0.36 2.88
C THR A 307 4.59 -0.06 4.33
N ALA A 308 4.80 -1.36 4.59
CA ALA A 308 5.10 -1.88 5.93
C ALA A 308 6.40 -1.28 6.51
N VAL A 309 7.45 -1.14 5.68
CA VAL A 309 8.71 -0.49 6.10
C VAL A 309 8.49 0.99 6.45
N MET A 310 7.71 1.71 5.63
CA MET A 310 7.38 3.12 5.91
C MET A 310 6.56 3.31 7.20
N MET A 311 5.59 2.44 7.45
CA MET A 311 4.79 2.50 8.68
C MET A 311 5.66 2.23 9.92
N GLY A 312 6.54 1.23 9.88
CA GLY A 312 7.44 0.96 11.01
C GLY A 312 8.45 2.09 11.26
N LEU A 313 8.91 2.79 10.23
CA LEU A 313 9.76 3.99 10.39
C LEU A 313 9.01 5.15 11.05
N LYS A 314 7.75 5.39 10.67
CA LYS A 314 6.89 6.41 11.30
C LYS A 314 6.60 6.08 12.77
N ASP A 315 6.38 4.81 13.07
CA ASP A 315 6.15 4.35 14.45
C ASP A 315 7.37 4.57 15.35
N LEU A 316 8.58 4.29 14.86
CA LEU A 316 9.81 4.56 15.60
C LEU A 316 10.06 6.06 15.81
N TYR A 317 9.64 6.90 14.87
CA TYR A 317 9.69 8.35 15.04
C TYR A 317 8.75 8.85 16.15
N GLN A 318 7.51 8.36 16.19
CA GLN A 318 6.55 8.71 17.24
C GLN A 318 7.02 8.30 18.64
N LEU A 319 7.81 7.21 18.73
CA LEU A 319 8.40 6.72 19.97
C LEU A 319 9.68 7.47 20.37
N GLY A 320 10.09 8.49 19.61
CA GLY A 320 11.31 9.25 19.88
C GLY A 320 12.61 8.48 19.60
N ALA A 321 12.54 7.32 18.96
CA ALA A 321 13.71 6.52 18.61
C ALA A 321 14.44 7.08 17.37
N LEU A 322 13.70 7.75 16.48
CA LEU A 322 14.22 8.46 15.31
C LEU A 322 14.12 9.99 15.52
N ALA A 323 15.16 10.72 15.10
CA ALA A 323 15.15 12.18 15.18
C ALA A 323 14.38 12.80 14.00
N GLY A 324 13.73 13.95 14.21
CA GLY A 324 12.93 14.63 13.16
C GLY A 324 13.58 14.82 11.78
N PRO A 325 14.88 15.17 11.67
CA PRO A 325 15.55 15.31 10.37
C PRO A 325 15.63 13.99 9.60
N ASP A 326 15.72 12.86 10.31
CA ASP A 326 15.98 11.54 9.74
C ASP A 326 14.80 11.05 8.87
N ILE A 327 13.55 11.38 9.21
CA ILE A 327 12.38 10.95 8.43
C ILE A 327 12.25 11.66 7.09
N SER A 328 12.59 12.95 7.04
CA SER A 328 12.54 13.75 5.82
C SER A 328 13.62 13.34 4.80
N ILE A 329 14.75 12.80 5.29
CA ILE A 329 15.81 12.23 4.46
C ILE A 329 15.36 10.87 3.92
N LEU A 330 14.68 10.06 4.73
CA LEU A 330 14.14 8.75 4.33
C LEU A 330 13.06 8.87 3.25
N GLU A 331 12.10 9.78 3.40
CA GLU A 331 11.04 10.00 2.40
C GLU A 331 11.59 10.49 1.05
N ARG A 332 12.72 11.19 1.06
CA ARG A 332 13.40 11.66 -0.17
C ARG A 332 14.30 10.60 -0.80
N GLN A 333 14.82 9.68 0.00
CA GLN A 333 15.79 8.68 -0.47
C GLN A 333 15.16 7.33 -0.80
N LEU A 334 13.99 6.96 -0.28
CA LEU A 334 13.33 5.70 -0.61
C LEU A 334 12.42 5.85 -1.83
N THR A 335 12.92 5.45 -3.00
CA THR A 335 12.12 5.39 -4.22
C THR A 335 11.07 4.29 -4.08
N ASP A 336 9.80 4.61 -4.27
CA ASP A 336 8.73 3.62 -4.32
C ASP A 336 8.97 2.67 -5.52
N PRO A 337 9.20 1.36 -5.30
CA PRO A 337 9.51 0.39 -6.35
C PRO A 337 8.36 0.23 -7.37
N SER A 338 7.12 0.54 -6.96
CA SER A 338 5.93 0.47 -7.81
C SER A 338 5.74 1.71 -8.69
N SER A 339 6.45 2.79 -8.39
CA SER A 339 6.40 4.03 -9.17
C SER A 339 7.20 3.89 -10.48
N PHE A 340 6.90 4.76 -11.45
CA PHE A 340 7.66 4.86 -12.71
C PHE A 340 9.17 5.04 -12.48
N ALA A 341 9.56 5.81 -11.45
CA ALA A 341 10.96 5.96 -11.06
C ALA A 341 11.55 4.67 -10.46
N GLY A 342 10.78 3.92 -9.66
CA GLY A 342 11.17 2.64 -9.08
C GLY A 342 11.37 1.52 -10.10
N THR A 343 10.53 1.48 -11.14
CA THR A 343 10.68 0.50 -12.24
C THR A 343 11.94 0.74 -13.08
N ARG A 344 12.40 1.99 -13.20
CA ARG A 344 13.66 2.36 -13.87
C ARG A 344 14.89 2.34 -12.96
N THR A 345 14.71 2.38 -11.64
CA THR A 345 15.81 2.32 -10.68
C THR A 345 16.38 0.91 -10.66
N GLU A 346 17.70 0.77 -10.79
CA GLU A 346 18.35 -0.54 -10.72
C GLU A 346 18.18 -1.17 -9.33
N THR A 347 18.06 -2.50 -9.27
CA THR A 347 17.95 -3.25 -8.01
C THR A 347 19.15 -2.98 -7.08
N SER A 348 20.32 -2.66 -7.64
CA SER A 348 21.52 -2.21 -6.94
C SER A 348 21.29 -0.90 -6.16
N ALA A 349 20.62 0.08 -6.77
CA ALA A 349 20.29 1.35 -6.14
C ALA A 349 19.24 1.18 -5.04
N LEU A 350 18.21 0.34 -5.25
CA LEU A 350 17.23 0.00 -4.19
C LEU A 350 17.89 -0.70 -2.99
N LYS A 351 18.83 -1.63 -3.23
CA LYS A 351 19.62 -2.26 -2.16
C LYS A 351 20.47 -1.26 -1.38
N THR A 352 21.00 -0.25 -2.07
CA THR A 352 21.79 0.82 -1.45
C THR A 352 20.92 1.70 -0.57
N GLN A 353 19.71 2.04 -1.02
CA GLN A 353 18.72 2.75 -0.22
C GLN A 353 18.33 1.93 1.02
N LEU A 354 18.11 0.61 0.90
CA LEU A 354 17.80 -0.25 2.04
C LEU A 354 18.93 -0.36 3.06
N ASN A 355 20.18 -0.33 2.62
CA ASN A 355 21.33 -0.27 3.54
C ASN A 355 21.35 1.01 4.39
N ILE A 356 20.85 2.13 3.86
CA ILE A 356 20.75 3.37 4.63
C ILE A 356 19.69 3.21 5.72
N VAL A 357 18.52 2.62 5.39
CA VAL A 357 17.47 2.33 6.37
C VAL A 357 17.97 1.42 7.49
N ASP A 358 18.72 0.37 7.14
CA ASP A 358 19.28 -0.58 8.10
C ASP A 358 20.22 0.12 9.11
N LYS A 359 21.12 0.98 8.61
CA LYS A 359 22.00 1.81 9.45
C LYS A 359 21.22 2.75 10.38
N MET A 360 20.09 3.28 9.92
CA MET A 360 19.24 4.16 10.72
C MET A 360 18.49 3.40 11.81
N ILE A 361 18.03 2.19 11.54
CA ILE A 361 17.41 1.32 12.55
C ILE A 361 18.43 0.94 13.63
N ASP A 362 19.67 0.65 13.26
CA ASP A 362 20.73 0.38 14.22
C ASP A 362 21.12 1.61 15.05
N LYS A 363 21.01 2.81 14.47
CA LYS A 363 21.16 4.08 15.20
C LYS A 363 19.99 4.29 16.17
N ALA A 364 18.76 4.04 15.75
CA ALA A 364 17.56 4.13 16.58
C ALA A 364 17.60 3.14 17.76
N ALA A 365 18.08 1.91 17.52
CA ALA A 365 18.28 0.92 18.58
C ALA A 365 19.28 1.41 19.64
N ARG A 366 20.44 1.94 19.21
CA ARG A 366 21.44 2.52 20.12
C ARG A 366 20.92 3.73 20.90
N ASN A 367 20.09 4.56 20.26
CA ASN A 367 19.44 5.69 20.92
C ASN A 367 18.40 5.25 21.96
N LEU A 368 17.64 4.19 21.68
CA LEU A 368 16.73 3.60 22.66
C LEU A 368 17.50 3.02 23.85
N GLU A 369 18.59 2.29 23.60
CA GLU A 369 19.42 1.74 24.68
C GLU A 369 20.04 2.83 25.56
N SER A 370 20.53 3.92 24.96
CA SER A 370 21.13 5.04 25.69
C SER A 370 20.10 5.84 26.50
N THR A 371 18.91 6.05 25.93
CA THR A 371 17.81 6.81 26.58
C THR A 371 17.27 6.06 27.79
N TYR A 372 17.12 4.74 27.70
CA TYR A 372 16.50 3.92 28.75
C TYR A 372 17.51 3.16 29.62
N ARG A 373 18.83 3.30 29.35
CA ARG A 373 19.94 2.62 30.04
C ARG A 373 19.74 1.11 30.17
N ARG A 374 19.12 0.49 29.16
CA ARG A 374 18.83 -0.95 29.14
C ARG A 374 19.25 -1.53 27.80
N PRO A 375 19.97 -2.67 27.77
CA PRO A 375 20.33 -3.33 26.52
C PRO A 375 19.09 -3.95 25.87
N ALA A 376 18.94 -3.80 24.56
CA ALA A 376 17.79 -4.32 23.80
C ALA A 376 17.72 -5.86 23.83
N SER A 377 18.84 -6.53 24.13
CA SER A 377 18.93 -7.99 24.28
C SER A 377 18.19 -8.54 25.51
N ALA A 378 17.90 -7.71 26.52
CA ALA A 378 17.29 -8.14 27.79
C ALA A 378 15.86 -8.71 27.65
N PHE A 379 15.21 -8.56 26.50
CA PHE A 379 13.85 -9.06 26.26
C PHE A 379 13.77 -10.36 25.46
N ARG A 380 14.86 -10.80 24.81
CA ARG A 380 14.83 -12.05 24.01
C ARG A 380 14.63 -13.29 24.89
N ASP A 381 14.98 -13.20 26.17
CA ASP A 381 14.88 -14.31 27.13
C ASP A 381 13.54 -14.38 27.88
N GLN A 382 12.68 -13.36 27.84
CA GLN A 382 11.40 -13.37 28.56
C GLN A 382 10.23 -13.99 27.77
N SER A 383 10.31 -14.04 26.44
CA SER A 383 9.30 -14.73 25.61
C SER A 383 9.58 -16.22 25.43
N ALA A 384 10.74 -16.71 25.85
CA ALA A 384 11.11 -18.12 25.82
C ALA A 384 10.94 -18.75 27.21
N SER A 385 9.72 -18.77 27.75
CA SER A 385 9.42 -19.73 28.82
C SER A 385 9.53 -21.14 28.21
N PRO A 386 10.34 -22.06 28.76
CA PRO A 386 10.47 -23.40 28.22
C PRO A 386 9.11 -24.09 28.27
N VAL A 387 8.56 -24.43 27.10
CA VAL A 387 7.48 -25.40 26.99
C VAL A 387 8.01 -26.68 27.63
N ARG A 388 7.46 -26.99 28.80
CA ARG A 388 7.79 -28.18 29.60
C ARG A 388 7.59 -29.40 28.69
N ALA A 389 8.68 -30.09 28.37
CA ALA A 389 8.64 -31.31 27.57
C ALA A 389 7.64 -32.32 28.18
N PRO A 390 6.80 -32.99 27.38
CA PRO A 390 5.92 -34.03 27.88
C PRO A 390 6.77 -35.13 28.52
N SER A 391 6.51 -35.42 29.80
CA SER A 391 7.18 -36.52 30.49
C SER A 391 6.87 -37.82 29.76
N LYS A 392 7.90 -38.57 29.39
CA LYS A 392 7.77 -39.96 28.91
C LYS A 392 6.97 -40.77 29.95
N GLY A 393 5.70 -41.03 29.63
CA GLY A 393 4.86 -41.96 30.36
C GLY A 393 5.43 -43.37 30.22
N LYS A 394 5.71 -44.00 31.37
CA LYS A 394 6.05 -45.42 31.49
C LYS A 394 4.85 -46.28 31.11
N GLY A 395 5.13 -47.34 30.34
CA GLY A 395 4.48 -48.66 30.39
C GLY A 395 2.96 -48.71 30.33
N VAL A 396 2.42 -49.03 29.15
CA VAL A 396 1.10 -49.68 29.05
C VAL A 396 1.29 -51.14 29.47
N ASP A 397 0.74 -51.50 30.62
CA ASP A 397 0.59 -52.88 31.06
C ASP A 397 -0.48 -53.55 30.18
N THR A 398 -0.10 -54.60 29.44
CA THR A 398 -0.96 -55.33 28.49
C THR A 398 -1.63 -56.56 29.12
N SER A 399 -1.67 -56.61 30.45
CA SER A 399 -2.21 -57.75 31.20
C SER A 399 -3.66 -57.51 31.63
N ASN A 400 -4.60 -57.41 30.69
CA ASN A 400 -6.03 -57.49 31.02
C ASN A 400 -6.78 -58.44 30.07
N PRO A 401 -7.00 -59.71 30.47
CA PRO A 401 -7.78 -60.67 29.71
C PRO A 401 -9.23 -60.66 30.21
N LEU A 402 -10.06 -59.73 29.71
CA LEU A 402 -11.48 -59.68 30.07
C LEU A 402 -12.33 -59.07 28.94
N LEU A 403 -12.16 -59.58 27.72
CA LEU A 403 -13.14 -59.47 26.64
C LEU A 403 -13.07 -60.76 25.80
N ALA A 404 -13.57 -61.83 26.40
CA ALA A 404 -14.06 -63.02 25.71
C ALA A 404 -15.41 -63.34 26.37
N ASP A 405 -16.48 -62.81 25.76
CA ASP A 405 -17.77 -63.46 25.48
C ASP A 405 -18.74 -62.43 24.88
#